data_AF-A0A967WMU1-F1
#
_entry.id   AF-A0A967WMU1-F1
#
_cell.length_a   1.000
_cell.length_b   1.000
_cell.length_c   1.000
_cell.angle_alpha   90.00
_cell.angle_beta   90.00
_cell.angle_gamma   90.00
#
_symmetry.space_group_name_H-M   'P 1'
#
loop_
_entity.id
_entity.type
_entity.pdbx_description
1 polymer ?
#
loop_
_entity_poly.entity_id
_entity_poly.type
_entity_poly.pdbx_seq_one_letter_code
_entity_poly.pdbx_strand_id
1 'polypeptide(L)' 'MGAFPDGSKPVVARGQGSRVWDDAGNEYIDCLIGSGALLVGHAHPDVVAAVHNQVELGSMYYALSRPAIELA' A
#
# COMPACT_ATOMS: atom_id res chain seq x y z
N MET A 1 6.36 -3.71 -13.64
CA MET A 1 7.77 -3.34 -13.44
C MET A 1 8.61 -4.03 -14.49
N GLY A 2 9.05 -3.29 -15.51
CA GLY A 2 9.99 -3.80 -16.51
C GLY A 2 11.32 -4.12 -15.84
N ALA A 3 12.03 -5.13 -16.34
CA ALA A 3 13.40 -5.38 -15.92
C ALA A 3 14.30 -4.23 -16.39
N PHE A 4 15.28 -3.83 -15.57
CA PHE A 4 16.34 -2.93 -15.99
C PHE A 4 17.18 -3.53 -17.13
N PRO A 5 18.01 -2.74 -17.83
CA PRO A 5 18.84 -3.24 -18.93
C PRO A 5 19.74 -4.43 -18.56
N ASP A 6 20.08 -4.58 -17.28
CA ASP A 6 20.87 -5.69 -16.73
C ASP A 6 20.03 -6.90 -16.28
N GLY A 7 18.71 -6.86 -16.49
CA GLY A 7 17.77 -7.91 -16.09
C GLY A 7 17.34 -7.87 -14.62
N SER A 8 17.81 -6.91 -13.83
CA SER A 8 17.42 -6.78 -12.43
C SER A 8 16.00 -6.23 -12.28
N LYS A 9 15.35 -6.56 -11.15
CA LYS A 9 14.05 -5.99 -10.76
C LYS A 9 14.30 -4.82 -9.79
N PRO A 10 13.61 -3.68 -9.95
CA PRO A 10 13.68 -2.60 -8.98
C PRO A 10 13.25 -3.05 -7.59
N VAL A 11 14.05 -2.67 -6.59
CA VAL A 11 13.73 -2.83 -5.17
C VAL A 11 12.96 -1.59 -4.75
N VAL A 12 11.64 -1.73 -4.60
CA VAL A 12 10.76 -0.60 -4.23
C VAL A 12 11.06 -0.17 -2.79
N ALA A 13 11.36 1.12 -2.60
CA ALA A 13 11.63 1.73 -1.30
C ALA A 13 10.42 2.47 -0.73
N ARG A 14 9.61 3.13 -1.57
CA ARG A 14 8.40 3.84 -1.13
C ARG A 14 7.36 4.00 -2.24
N GLY A 15 6.12 4.30 -1.86
CA GLY A 15 5.03 4.64 -2.78
C GLY A 15 4.13 5.73 -2.22
N GLN A 16 3.54 6.53 -3.11
CA GLN A 16 2.58 7.58 -2.78
C GLN A 16 1.67 7.86 -3.98
N GLY A 17 0.35 7.78 -3.78
CA GLY A 17 -0.62 7.91 -4.87
C GLY A 17 -0.38 6.85 -5.95
N SER A 18 -0.29 7.28 -7.20
CA SER A 18 -0.05 6.38 -8.35
C SER A 18 1.45 6.16 -8.66
N ARG A 19 2.36 6.52 -7.75
CA ARG A 19 3.81 6.52 -7.98
C ARG A 19 4.55 5.66 -6.95
N VAL A 20 5.62 5.03 -7.41
CA VAL A 20 6.56 4.28 -6.58
C VAL A 20 8.00 4.69 -6.90
N TRP A 21 8.87 4.61 -5.91
CA TRP A 21 10.29 4.89 -6.03
C TRP A 21 11.09 3.67 -5.59
N ASP A 22 12.13 3.35 -6.34
CA ASP A 22 13.11 2.34 -5.93
C ASP A 22 14.14 2.93 -4.94
N ASP A 23 15.02 2.07 -4.43
CA ASP A 23 16.11 2.45 -3.52
C ASP A 23 17.23 3.28 -4.19
N ALA A 24 17.30 3.26 -5.52
CA ALA A 24 18.17 4.13 -6.31
C ALA A 24 17.56 5.53 -6.59
N GLY A 25 16.31 5.77 -6.18
CA GLY A 25 15.60 7.03 -6.35
C GLY A 25 14.89 7.20 -7.70
N ASN A 26 14.85 6.17 -8.54
CA ASN A 26 14.08 6.20 -9.78
C ASN A 26 12.58 6.16 -9.47
N GLU A 27 11.80 6.90 -10.25
CA GLU A 27 10.35 7.03 -10.08
C GLU A 27 9.59 6.33 -11.19
N TYR A 28 8.52 5.63 -10.82
CA TYR A 28 7.67 4.87 -11.72
C TYR A 28 6.20 5.19 -11.48
N ILE A 29 5.42 5.19 -12.56
CA ILE A 29 3.96 5.15 -12.48
C ILE A 29 3.53 3.70 -12.23
N ASP A 30 2.77 3.46 -11.16
CA ASP A 30 2.24 2.14 -10.84
C ASP A 30 0.95 1.87 -11.63
N CYS A 31 1.11 1.20 -12.77
CA CYS A 31 -0.02 0.72 -13.57
C CYS A 31 -0.51 -0.68 -13.17
N LEU A 32 0.15 -1.33 -12.20
CA LEU A 32 -0.26 -2.65 -11.71
C LEU A 32 -1.30 -2.55 -10.59
N ILE A 33 -1.39 -1.38 -9.93
CA ILE A 33 -2.40 -1.03 -8.93
C ILE A 33 -2.57 -2.11 -7.84
N GLY A 34 -1.45 -2.76 -7.47
CA GLY A 34 -1.45 -3.86 -6.50
C GLY A 34 -2.38 -5.02 -6.88
N SER A 35 -2.45 -5.37 -8.18
CA SER A 35 -3.44 -6.34 -8.70
C SER A 35 -4.89 -5.96 -8.37
N GLY A 36 -5.18 -4.65 -8.31
CA GLY A 36 -6.48 -4.07 -7.97
C GLY A 36 -6.63 -3.65 -6.51
N ALA A 37 -5.78 -4.11 -5.59
CA ALA A 37 -5.89 -3.79 -4.16
C ALA A 37 -5.59 -2.32 -3.84
N LEU A 38 -4.81 -1.64 -4.69
CA LEU A 38 -4.39 -0.25 -4.48
C LEU A 38 -5.19 0.71 -5.37
N LEU A 39 -6.51 0.54 -5.43
CA LEU A 39 -7.40 1.40 -6.23
C LEU A 39 -7.26 2.89 -5.87
N VAL A 40 -7.10 3.20 -4.58
CA VAL A 40 -6.90 4.57 -4.08
C VAL A 40 -5.43 5.00 -4.04
N GLY A 41 -4.53 4.17 -4.59
CA GLY A 41 -3.10 4.41 -4.61
C GLY A 41 -2.38 4.08 -3.31
N HIS A 42 -1.05 4.20 -3.34
CA HIS A 42 -0.16 3.97 -2.22
C HIS A 42 -0.32 5.07 -1.16
N ALA A 43 -0.31 4.69 0.12
CA ALA A 43 -0.31 5.60 1.27
C ALA A 43 -1.41 6.68 1.21
N HIS A 44 -2.63 6.31 0.78
CA HIS A 44 -3.77 7.24 0.80
C HIS A 44 -4.01 7.75 2.23
N PRO A 45 -4.12 9.07 2.46
CA PRO A 45 -4.12 9.67 3.80
C PRO A 45 -5.21 9.09 4.72
N ASP A 46 -6.42 8.90 4.20
CA ASP A 46 -7.53 8.36 4.99
C ASP A 46 -7.33 6.89 5.37
N VAL A 47 -6.72 6.09 4.48
CA VAL A 47 -6.42 4.67 4.75
C VAL A 47 -5.31 4.56 5.78
N VAL A 48 -4.26 5.37 5.63
CA VAL A 48 -3.15 5.44 6.59
C VAL A 48 -3.67 5.83 7.98
N ALA A 49 -4.49 6.89 8.07
CA ALA A 49 -5.10 7.31 9.33
C ALA A 49 -5.96 6.22 9.97
N ALA A 50 -6.83 5.56 9.19
CA ALA A 50 -7.68 4.47 9.69
C ALA A 50 -6.86 3.28 10.21
N VAL A 51 -5.80 2.88 9.50
CA VAL A 51 -4.90 1.80 9.93
C VAL A 51 -4.16 2.16 11.21
N HIS A 52 -3.60 3.38 11.30
CA HIS A 52 -2.93 3.85 12.52
C HIS A 52 -3.87 3.85 13.73
N ASN A 53 -5.08 4.40 13.59
CA ASN A 53 -6.05 4.42 14.67
C ASN A 53 -6.43 3.01 15.13
N GLN A 54 -6.58 2.07 14.19
CA GLN A 54 -7.01 0.72 14.51
C GLN A 54 -5.88 -0.15 15.10
N VAL A 55 -4.65 -0.02 14.60
CA VAL A 55 -3.54 -0.88 15.05
C VAL A 55 -3.15 -0.60 16.50
N GLU A 56 -3.34 0.62 16.98
CA GLU A 56 -3.13 0.99 18.39
C GLU A 56 -4.13 0.31 19.35
N LEU A 57 -5.33 -0.02 18.88
CA LEU A 57 -6.35 -0.74 19.65
C LEU A 57 -6.13 -2.26 19.61
N GLY A 58 -5.47 -2.74 18.56
CA GLY A 58 -5.23 -4.16 18.30
C GLY A 58 -5.61 -4.55 16.88
N SER A 59 -4.81 -5.46 16.29
CA SER A 59 -4.96 -5.92 14.91
C SER A 59 -5.80 -7.20 14.75
N MET A 60 -5.92 -8.01 15.81
CA MET A 60 -6.62 -9.29 15.76
C MET A 60 -7.25 -9.62 17.12
N TYR A 61 -8.56 -9.91 17.12
CA TYR A 61 -9.33 -10.11 18.36
C TYR A 61 -9.88 -11.53 18.55
N TYR A 62 -9.84 -12.40 17.52
CA TYR A 62 -10.56 -13.69 17.51
C TYR A 62 -12.04 -13.57 17.96
N ALA A 63 -12.64 -12.39 17.75
CA ALA A 63 -13.98 -12.01 18.15
C ALA A 63 -14.49 -10.91 17.19
N LEU A 64 -15.77 -10.55 17.31
CA LEU A 64 -16.34 -9.43 16.57
C LEU A 64 -15.77 -8.09 17.05
N SER A 65 -15.54 -7.17 16.12
CA SER A 65 -15.14 -5.79 16.41
C SER A 65 -16.15 -4.82 15.81
N ARG A 66 -16.27 -3.63 16.41
CA ARG A 66 -17.16 -2.57 15.92
C ARG A 66 -16.91 -2.25 14.43
N PRO A 67 -15.66 -2.02 13.97
CA PRO A 67 -15.39 -1.72 12.56
C PRO A 67 -15.80 -2.86 11.60
N ALA A 68 -15.63 -4.12 12.01
CA ALA A 68 -16.03 -5.25 11.18
C ALA A 68 -17.56 -5.32 10.98
N ILE A 69 -18.34 -4.92 11.99
CA ILE A 69 -19.81 -4.86 11.89
C ILE A 69 -20.24 -3.67 11.03
N GLU A 70 -19.54 -2.54 11.08
CA GLU A 70 -19.86 -1.33 10.30
C GLU A 70 -19.57 -1.47 8.80
N LEU A 71 -18.66 -2.37 8.43
CA LEU A 71 -18.27 -2.61 7.03
C LEU A 71 -19.28 -3.47 6.25
N ALA A 72 -20.05 -4.32 6.95
CA ALA A 72 -20.97 -5.28 6.37
C ALA A 72 -22.21 -4.63 5.74
#